data_AF-A0A3C0EIM2-F1
#
_entry.id   AF-A0A3C0EIM2-F1
#
_cell.length_a   1.000
_cell.length_b   1.000
_cell.length_c   1.000
_cell.angle_alpha   90.00
_cell.angle_beta   90.00
_cell.angle_gamma   90.00
#
_symmetry.space_group_name_H-M   'P 1'
#
loop_
_entity.id
_entity.type
_entity.pdbx_description
1 polymer ?
#
loop_
_entity_poly.entity_id
_entity_poly.type
_entity_poly.pdbx_seq_one_letter_code
_entity_poly.pdbx_strand_id
1 'polypeptide(L)'
;MTTAIENNIKLLEARKAQIQTSNGNAPLNIACEKQSVAGSVSQRACVFCGSRVVLYPICDALHVIHGPIGCASYTWDIRGSVSSGPQLHRMSFSTDLQEKDVIYGGEKKLEK
;
A
#
# COMPACT_ATOMS: atom_id res chain seq x y z
N MET A 1 22.13 9.50 -26.80
CA MET A 1 22.44 10.51 -25.75
C MET A 1 22.07 10.00 -24.35
N THR A 2 22.22 8.69 -24.10
CA THR A 2 21.84 7.98 -22.87
C THR A 2 23.03 7.77 -21.90
N THR A 3 24.23 8.15 -22.32
CA THR A 3 25.50 7.69 -21.73
C THR A 3 26.07 8.58 -20.63
N ALA A 4 25.45 9.72 -20.29
CA ALA A 4 26.02 10.66 -19.32
C ALA A 4 25.66 10.35 -17.84
N ILE A 5 24.52 9.71 -17.56
CA ILE A 5 24.10 9.38 -16.18
C ILE A 5 24.55 7.99 -15.74
N GLU A 6 24.65 7.04 -16.68
CA GLU A 6 25.10 5.67 -16.37
C GLU A 6 26.49 5.63 -15.69
N ASN A 7 27.32 6.66 -15.87
CA ASN A 7 28.68 6.68 -15.37
C ASN A 7 28.84 7.19 -13.92
N ASN A 8 27.81 7.76 -13.27
CA ASN A 8 27.95 8.33 -11.92
C ASN A 8 26.95 7.82 -10.88
N ILE A 9 25.95 7.02 -11.27
CA ILE A 9 24.96 6.45 -10.34
C ILE A 9 24.81 4.96 -10.64
N LYS A 10 25.08 4.11 -9.64
CA LYS A 10 24.85 2.68 -9.75
C LYS A 10 23.34 2.40 -9.77
N LEU A 11 22.81 2.12 -10.95
CA LEU A 11 21.40 1.78 -11.13
C LEU A 11 21.15 0.28 -10.95
N LEU A 12 19.98 -0.07 -10.45
CA LEU A 12 19.49 -1.45 -10.47
C LEU A 12 19.04 -1.78 -11.91
N GLU A 13 19.56 -2.86 -12.49
CA GLU A 13 19.28 -3.26 -13.87
C GLU A 13 17.77 -3.34 -14.16
N ALA A 14 17.01 -3.97 -13.27
CA ALA A 14 15.55 -4.11 -13.39
C ALA A 14 14.77 -2.78 -13.32
N ARG A 15 15.41 -1.66 -12.96
CA ARG A 15 14.78 -0.33 -12.85
C ARG A 15 15.19 0.64 -13.95
N LYS A 16 16.12 0.29 -14.84
CA LYS A 16 16.62 1.19 -15.91
C LYS A 16 15.49 1.77 -16.77
N ALA A 17 14.53 0.93 -17.18
CA ALA A 17 13.38 1.36 -17.98
C ALA A 17 12.36 2.24 -17.23
N GLN A 18 12.57 2.48 -15.92
CA GLN A 18 11.68 3.28 -15.08
C GLN A 18 12.27 4.67 -14.75
N ILE A 19 13.40 5.02 -15.38
CA ILE A 19 14.12 6.27 -15.15
C ILE A 19 14.29 6.96 -16.51
N GLN A 20 13.88 8.22 -16.61
CA GLN A 20 14.05 9.04 -17.81
C GLN A 20 14.47 10.45 -17.40
N THR A 21 15.41 11.05 -18.14
CA THR A 21 15.80 12.46 -17.97
C THR A 21 14.84 13.37 -18.74
N SER A 22 14.51 14.52 -18.17
CA SER A 22 13.60 15.50 -18.77
C SER A 22 14.26 16.38 -19.86
N ASN A 23 15.15 15.81 -20.68
CA ASN A 23 15.90 16.58 -21.68
C ASN A 23 15.09 16.75 -22.98
N GLY A 24 14.17 17.71 -22.98
CA GLY A 24 13.41 18.16 -24.17
C GLY A 24 12.13 17.36 -24.47
N ASN A 25 11.47 17.71 -25.59
CA ASN A 25 10.17 17.17 -26.08
C ASN A 25 10.16 15.67 -26.43
N ALA A 26 11.08 14.86 -25.87
CA ALA A 26 11.05 13.43 -26.05
C ALA A 26 9.77 12.84 -25.43
N PRO A 27 9.09 11.91 -26.12
CA PRO A 27 7.91 11.26 -25.56
C PRO A 27 8.27 10.55 -24.25
N LEU A 28 7.38 10.67 -23.25
CA LEU A 28 7.48 9.95 -21.98
C LEU A 28 7.31 8.45 -22.26
N ASN A 29 8.39 7.69 -22.07
CA ASN A 29 8.42 6.25 -22.28
C ASN A 29 9.01 5.56 -21.04
N ILE A 30 8.34 5.74 -19.91
CA ILE A 30 8.71 5.16 -18.62
C ILE A 30 7.87 3.91 -18.38
N ALA A 31 8.51 2.78 -18.05
CA ALA A 31 7.82 1.55 -17.72
C ALA A 31 7.17 1.62 -16.33
N CYS A 32 5.83 1.80 -16.30
CA CYS A 32 5.02 1.82 -15.08
C CYS A 32 4.41 0.44 -14.75
N GLU A 33 3.71 0.35 -13.61
CA GLU A 33 2.96 -0.85 -13.18
C GLU A 33 3.75 -2.17 -13.13
N LYS A 34 5.08 -2.09 -13.01
CA LYS A 34 5.95 -3.26 -12.76
C LYS A 34 6.01 -3.57 -11.28
N GLN A 35 6.22 -4.84 -10.92
CA GLN A 35 6.52 -5.24 -9.55
C GLN A 35 7.76 -4.52 -9.02
N SER A 36 7.76 -4.20 -7.72
CA SER A 36 8.93 -3.59 -7.10
C SER A 36 10.09 -4.57 -7.05
N VAL A 37 11.30 -4.09 -7.33
CA VAL A 37 12.52 -4.89 -7.23
C VAL A 37 12.79 -5.21 -5.75
N ALA A 38 13.03 -6.48 -5.44
CA ALA A 38 13.34 -6.90 -4.07
C ALA A 38 14.58 -6.17 -3.52
N GLY A 39 14.52 -5.75 -2.26
CA GLY A 39 15.61 -5.02 -1.61
C GLY A 39 15.78 -3.56 -2.08
N SER A 40 14.93 -3.04 -2.97
CA SER A 40 15.08 -1.68 -3.50
C SER A 40 14.56 -0.57 -2.58
N VAL A 41 14.15 -0.90 -1.34
CA VAL A 41 13.50 0.02 -0.38
C VAL A 41 12.39 0.84 -1.06
N SER A 42 11.44 0.14 -1.68
CA SER A 42 10.35 0.77 -2.42
C SER A 42 9.44 1.59 -1.50
N GLN A 43 9.00 2.77 -1.96
CA GLN A 43 7.98 3.59 -1.29
C GLN A 43 6.54 3.09 -1.51
N ARG A 44 6.36 1.98 -2.21
CA ARG A 44 5.03 1.41 -2.47
C ARG A 44 4.48 0.71 -1.23
N ALA A 45 3.15 0.70 -1.13
CA ALA A 45 2.40 -0.07 -0.16
C ALA A 45 1.67 -1.24 -0.83
N CYS A 46 1.02 -2.10 -0.02
CA CYS A 46 0.22 -3.21 -0.51
C CYS A 46 -1.21 -2.77 -0.90
N VAL A 47 -1.93 -3.65 -1.59
CA VAL A 47 -3.31 -3.42 -2.04
C VAL A 47 -4.28 -3.16 -0.88
N PHE A 48 -4.06 -3.77 0.29
CA PHE A 48 -4.84 -3.52 1.49
C PHE A 48 -4.69 -2.08 2.00
N CYS A 49 -3.45 -1.55 2.04
CA CYS A 49 -3.25 -0.15 2.42
C CYS A 49 -3.97 0.79 1.45
N GLY A 50 -3.94 0.46 0.15
CA GLY A 50 -4.69 1.19 -0.87
C GLY A 50 -6.20 1.17 -0.64
N SER A 51 -6.79 -0.01 -0.42
CA SER A 51 -8.24 -0.13 -0.16
C SER A 51 -8.64 0.61 1.12
N ARG A 52 -7.86 0.49 2.20
CA ARG A 52 -8.13 1.17 3.48
C ARG A 52 -8.17 2.70 3.30
N VAL A 53 -7.24 3.27 2.55
CA VAL A 53 -7.21 4.71 2.25
C VAL A 53 -8.47 5.17 1.51
N VAL A 54 -8.97 4.36 0.58
CA VAL A 54 -10.21 4.66 -0.17
C VAL A 54 -11.46 4.48 0.70
N LEU A 55 -11.44 3.56 1.66
CA LEU A 55 -12.58 3.28 2.55
C LEU A 55 -12.68 4.26 3.73
N TYR A 56 -11.59 4.88 4.17
CA TYR A 56 -11.59 5.83 5.30
C TYR A 56 -12.66 6.93 5.24
N PRO A 57 -12.99 7.54 4.08
CA PRO A 57 -14.05 8.54 3.99
C PRO A 57 -15.49 8.00 4.16
N ILE A 58 -15.69 6.68 4.20
CA ILE A 58 -17.00 6.08 4.49
C ILE A 58 -17.17 6.02 6.01
N CYS A 59 -17.81 7.05 6.55
CA CYS A 59 -17.79 7.37 7.98
C CYS A 59 -18.89 6.67 8.79
N ASP A 60 -19.90 6.14 8.11
CA ASP A 60 -21.10 5.49 8.65
C ASP A 60 -21.07 3.95 8.51
N ALA A 61 -19.94 3.38 8.08
CA ALA A 61 -19.72 1.94 7.99
C ALA A 61 -18.54 1.49 8.86
N LEU A 62 -18.67 0.29 9.44
CA LEU A 62 -17.59 -0.36 10.16
C LEU A 62 -16.72 -1.13 9.17
N HIS A 63 -15.42 -0.82 9.12
CA HIS A 63 -14.46 -1.49 8.27
C HIS A 63 -13.63 -2.49 9.08
N VAL A 64 -14.03 -3.78 9.06
CA VAL A 64 -13.29 -4.86 9.74
C VAL A 64 -12.05 -5.25 8.92
N ILE A 65 -10.88 -5.20 9.55
CA ILE A 65 -9.67 -5.82 9.03
C ILE A 65 -9.68 -7.30 9.44
N HIS A 66 -9.97 -8.19 8.49
CA HIS A 66 -9.86 -9.62 8.73
C HIS A 66 -8.44 -10.11 8.49
N GLY A 67 -7.63 -10.19 9.54
CA GLY A 67 -6.22 -10.54 9.47
C GLY A 67 -5.53 -10.45 10.83
N PRO A 68 -4.21 -10.68 10.89
CA PRO A 68 -3.42 -10.42 12.09
C PRO A 68 -3.45 -8.94 12.48
N ILE A 69 -3.22 -8.62 13.76
CA ILE A 69 -3.35 -7.26 14.29
C ILE A 69 -2.52 -6.19 13.58
N GLY A 70 -1.35 -6.54 13.02
CA GLY A 70 -0.40 -5.58 12.46
C GLY A 70 -1.00 -4.68 11.38
N CYS A 71 -1.76 -5.23 10.43
CA CYS A 71 -2.38 -4.44 9.37
C CYS A 71 -3.35 -3.39 9.91
N ALA A 72 -4.12 -3.75 10.95
CA ALA A 72 -5.06 -2.84 11.61
C ALA A 72 -4.37 -1.76 12.43
N SER A 73 -3.27 -2.10 13.12
CA SER A 73 -2.51 -1.14 13.95
C SER A 73 -1.70 -0.15 13.11
N TYR A 74 -0.94 -0.63 12.13
CA TYR A 74 -0.04 0.25 11.35
C TYR A 74 -0.76 1.17 10.38
N THR A 75 -1.99 0.84 10.00
CA THR A 75 -2.78 1.68 9.11
C THR A 75 -3.81 2.53 9.83
N TRP A 76 -3.90 2.48 11.16
CA TRP A 76 -4.91 3.18 11.95
C TRP A 76 -4.78 4.69 11.81
N ASP A 77 -5.82 5.31 11.23
CA ASP A 77 -6.01 6.75 11.08
C ASP A 77 -4.85 7.51 10.38
N ILE A 78 -4.05 6.80 9.58
CA ILE A 78 -2.87 7.39 8.92
C ILE A 78 -3.22 8.36 7.77
N ARG A 79 -4.47 8.38 7.32
CA ARG A 79 -4.91 9.21 6.18
C ARG A 79 -5.43 10.59 6.60
N GLY A 80 -5.91 10.73 7.84
CA GLY A 80 -6.51 11.98 8.31
C GLY A 80 -7.85 12.31 7.64
N SER A 81 -8.68 11.30 7.35
CA SER A 81 -10.00 11.54 6.74
C SER A 81 -10.93 12.30 7.70
N VAL A 82 -11.57 13.34 7.18
CA VAL A 82 -12.42 14.25 7.95
C VAL A 82 -13.89 13.90 7.78
N SER A 83 -14.65 14.05 8.86
CA SER A 83 -16.11 13.91 8.87
C SER A 83 -16.70 14.97 9.78
N SER A 84 -17.82 15.55 9.36
CA SER A 84 -18.64 16.47 10.18
C SER A 84 -19.75 15.74 10.96
N GLY A 85 -19.83 14.41 10.83
CA GLY A 85 -20.87 13.58 11.43
C GLY A 85 -20.28 12.32 12.08
N PRO A 86 -20.73 11.10 11.70
CA PRO A 86 -20.20 9.84 12.20
C PRO A 86 -18.67 9.77 12.11
N GLN A 87 -18.05 9.11 13.08
CA GLN A 87 -16.58 9.01 13.20
C GLN A 87 -16.10 7.56 13.28
N LEU A 88 -16.92 6.61 12.82
CA LEU A 88 -16.64 5.17 12.98
C LEU A 88 -15.37 4.77 12.22
N HIS A 89 -15.08 5.46 11.11
CA HIS A 89 -13.85 5.28 10.32
C HIS A 89 -12.56 5.63 11.07
N ARG A 90 -12.63 6.43 12.14
CA ARG A 90 -11.46 6.77 12.98
C ARG A 90 -11.06 5.64 13.90
N MET A 91 -11.87 4.60 14.05
CA MET A 91 -11.56 3.42 14.84
C MET A 91 -10.98 2.32 13.95
N SER A 92 -10.18 1.43 14.53
CA SER A 92 -9.62 0.27 13.85
C SER A 92 -10.18 -1.02 14.46
N PHE A 93 -10.90 -1.79 13.66
CA PHE A 93 -11.54 -3.04 14.07
C PHE A 93 -10.85 -4.20 13.37
N SER A 94 -10.46 -5.22 14.13
CA SER A 94 -9.76 -6.37 13.57
C SER A 94 -10.27 -7.66 14.17
N THR A 95 -10.25 -8.73 13.39
CA THR A 95 -10.45 -10.09 13.93
C THR A 95 -9.21 -10.61 14.65
N ASP A 96 -8.06 -9.93 14.55
CA ASP A 96 -6.78 -10.31 15.15
C ASP A 96 -6.51 -11.82 15.03
N LEU A 97 -6.28 -12.28 13.80
CA LEU A 97 -6.08 -13.70 13.52
C LEU A 97 -4.85 -14.21 14.27
N GLN A 98 -5.08 -15.22 15.09
CA GLN A 98 -4.08 -15.94 15.86
C GLN A 98 -3.67 -17.22 15.14
N GLU A 99 -2.64 -17.91 15.65
CA GLU A 99 -2.14 -19.15 15.06
C GLU A 99 -3.24 -20.19 14.80
N LYS A 100 -4.17 -20.37 15.75
CA LYS A 100 -5.31 -21.28 15.58
C LYS A 100 -6.24 -20.86 14.44
N ASP A 101 -6.43 -19.57 14.21
CA ASP A 101 -7.25 -19.07 13.12
C ASP A 101 -6.56 -19.29 11.76
N VAL A 102 -5.23 -19.32 11.73
CA VAL A 102 -4.46 -19.68 10.52
C VAL A 102 -4.52 -21.19 10.25
N ILE A 103 -4.39 -22.02 11.29
CA ILE A 103 -4.41 -23.48 11.17
C ILE A 103 -5.82 -23.99 10.80
N TYR A 104 -6.85 -23.48 11.47
CA TYR A 104 -8.22 -23.99 11.38
C TYR A 104 -9.17 -23.10 10.58
N GLY A 105 -8.70 -21.95 10.10
CA GLY A 105 -9.50 -20.96 9.36
C GLY A 105 -10.17 -19.92 10.27
N GLY A 106 -10.25 -18.68 9.80
CA GLY A 106 -10.81 -17.54 10.54
C GLY A 106 -12.30 -17.27 10.31
N GLU A 107 -12.98 -18.06 9.47
CA GLU A 107 -14.38 -17.80 9.05
C GLU A 107 -15.36 -17.76 10.24
N LYS A 108 -15.30 -18.75 11.14
CA LYS A 108 -16.15 -18.79 12.35
C LYS A 108 -15.90 -17.63 13.31
N LYS A 109 -14.72 -17.01 13.23
CA LYS A 109 -14.36 -15.82 14.02
C LYS A 109 -14.87 -14.55 13.35
N LEU A 110 -14.91 -14.51 12.03
CA LEU A 110 -15.45 -13.39 11.25
C LEU A 110 -16.99 -13.31 11.35
N GLU A 111 -17.67 -14.45 11.46
CA GLU A 111 -19.13 -14.53 11.58
C GLU A 111 -19.67 -14.01 12.93
N LYS A 112 -18.89 -14.13 14.01
CA LYS A 112 -19.31 -13.83 15.39
C LYS A 112 -19.03 -12.38 15.78
#